data_AF-A0A1Y1JP95-F1
#
_entry.id   AF-A0A1Y1JP95-F1
#
_cell.length_a   1.000
_cell.length_b   1.000
_cell.length_c   1.000
_cell.angle_alpha   90.00
_cell.angle_beta   90.00
_cell.angle_gamma   90.00
#
_symmetry.space_group_name_H-M   'P 1'
#
loop_
_entity.id
_entity.type
_entity.pdbx_description
1 polymer ?
#
loop_
_entity_poly.entity_id
_entity_poly.type
_entity_poly.pdbx_seq_one_letter_code
_entity_poly.pdbx_strand_id
1 'polypeptide(L)'
;MINDIILIDRNKVKTPSEEKNVEKNDEMKLRIYSCQLIQEAGIILKRKAVTIATAQVLFHRFYFKKSLTDFDAKIIAPSSLYLACKLEEDFCRVYKIISAFYFLYKYEDLKSKHYYFDVKNIKLEHFRIDTESQEYKNMKVEIFTYELLILKEIGFLVHKINQHPHLFLLPYIHSLFNNLNKFDEDLTKKVAQISWGFLNDSMRTTLCCEYQPRCIAVASIFLAANKLNIPLIRSTNWFKLFDVEYEDIKRICIQILNLYKIGRCHYIDVFKNKKSS
;
A
#
# COMPACT_ATOMS: atom_id res chain seq x y z
N MET A 1 14.89 -6.07 20.35
CA MET A 1 13.79 -6.95 19.89
C MET A 1 12.38 -6.49 20.34
N ILE A 2 12.17 -5.22 20.74
CA ILE A 2 10.83 -4.69 21.11
C ILE A 2 10.09 -4.06 19.91
N ASN A 3 10.78 -3.79 18.80
CA ASN A 3 10.26 -3.03 17.67
C ASN A 3 9.97 -3.87 16.42
N ASP A 4 10.17 -5.18 16.43
CA ASP A 4 9.94 -6.00 15.24
C ASP A 4 8.44 -6.23 15.02
N ILE A 5 7.98 -5.91 13.81
CA ILE A 5 6.60 -6.18 13.41
C ILE A 5 6.40 -7.69 13.27
N ILE A 6 5.22 -8.19 13.61
CA ILE A 6 4.84 -9.58 13.31
C ILE A 6 4.73 -9.74 11.79
N LEU A 7 5.64 -10.52 11.23
CA LEU A 7 5.70 -10.85 9.82
C LEU A 7 4.95 -12.14 9.53
N ILE A 8 4.57 -12.28 8.27
CA ILE A 8 3.91 -13.46 7.74
C ILE A 8 4.99 -14.42 7.24
N ASP A 9 4.84 -15.70 7.58
CA ASP A 9 5.79 -16.72 7.16
C ASP A 9 5.78 -16.87 5.63
N ARG A 10 6.89 -16.47 5.01
CA ARG A 10 7.14 -16.51 3.56
C ARG A 10 7.09 -17.92 2.99
N ASN A 11 7.32 -18.95 3.81
CA ASN A 11 7.55 -20.31 3.35
C ASN A 11 6.32 -21.23 3.46
N LYS A 12 5.22 -20.82 4.12
CA LYS A 12 4.23 -21.81 4.58
C LYS A 12 2.74 -21.45 4.58
N VAL A 13 2.31 -20.32 4.02
CA VAL A 13 0.87 -19.98 4.10
C VAL A 13 0.31 -19.67 2.72
N LYS A 14 -0.57 -20.56 2.22
CA LYS A 14 -1.55 -20.19 1.19
C LYS A 14 -2.44 -19.11 1.81
N THR A 15 -2.71 -18.03 1.08
CA THR A 15 -3.63 -17.03 1.57
C THR A 15 -5.05 -17.62 1.72
N PRO A 16 -5.92 -17.05 2.56
CA PRO A 16 -7.33 -17.46 2.61
C PRO A 16 -8.07 -17.32 1.26
N SER A 17 -7.56 -16.48 0.35
CA SER A 17 -8.07 -16.39 -1.03
C SER A 17 -7.61 -17.58 -1.88
N GLU A 18 -6.33 -17.97 -1.80
CA GLU A 18 -5.80 -19.17 -2.47
C GLU A 18 -6.49 -20.45 -1.98
N GLU A 19 -6.77 -20.56 -0.68
CA GLU A 19 -7.53 -21.69 -0.11
C GLU A 19 -8.94 -21.80 -0.68
N LYS A 20 -9.50 -20.68 -1.17
CA LYS A 20 -10.80 -20.61 -1.83
C LYS A 20 -10.71 -20.60 -3.36
N ASN A 21 -9.57 -21.04 -3.91
CA ASN A 21 -9.29 -21.16 -5.34
C ASN A 21 -9.24 -19.84 -6.11
N VAL A 22 -8.91 -18.72 -5.46
CA VAL A 22 -8.51 -17.50 -6.18
C VAL A 22 -7.09 -17.71 -6.71
N GLU A 23 -6.88 -17.44 -8.01
CA GLU A 23 -5.54 -17.53 -8.58
C GLU A 23 -4.59 -16.51 -7.93
N LYS A 24 -3.35 -16.93 -7.66
CA LYS A 24 -2.33 -16.05 -7.06
C LYS A 24 -2.16 -14.73 -7.81
N ASN A 25 -2.22 -14.80 -9.14
CA ASN A 25 -2.07 -13.63 -10.00
C ASN A 25 -3.25 -12.66 -9.86
N ASP A 26 -4.47 -13.18 -9.73
CA ASP A 26 -5.67 -12.36 -9.58
C ASP A 26 -5.73 -11.70 -8.20
N GLU A 27 -5.39 -12.45 -7.14
CA GLU A 27 -5.24 -11.87 -5.81
C GLU A 27 -4.16 -10.78 -5.79
N MET A 28 -3.01 -11.03 -6.41
CA MET A 28 -1.93 -10.05 -6.51
C MET A 28 -2.40 -8.77 -7.22
N LYS A 29 -3.05 -8.90 -8.38
CA LYS A 29 -3.57 -7.76 -9.15
C LYS A 29 -4.64 -6.99 -8.38
N LEU A 30 -5.55 -7.69 -7.69
CA LEU A 30 -6.58 -7.07 -6.85
C LEU A 30 -5.96 -6.26 -5.71
N ARG A 31 -4.95 -6.81 -5.03
CA ARG A 31 -4.24 -6.08 -3.97
C ARG A 31 -3.53 -4.83 -4.50
N ILE A 32 -2.85 -4.93 -5.65
CA ILE A 32 -2.20 -3.79 -6.30
C ILE A 32 -3.22 -2.73 -6.70
N TYR A 33 -4.34 -3.15 -7.29
CA TYR A 33 -5.45 -2.29 -7.67
C TYR A 33 -6.02 -1.52 -6.47
N SER A 34 -6.34 -2.22 -5.38
CA SER A 34 -6.88 -1.58 -4.17
C SER A 34 -5.89 -0.63 -3.50
N CYS A 35 -4.61 -1.00 -3.45
CA CYS A 35 -3.58 -0.11 -2.90
C CYS A 35 -3.42 1.15 -3.75
N GLN A 36 -3.59 1.04 -5.07
CA GLN A 36 -3.61 2.21 -5.96
C GLN A 36 -4.82 3.10 -5.68
N LEU A 37 -6.02 2.54 -5.48
CA LEU A 37 -7.19 3.33 -5.09
C LEU A 37 -6.99 4.05 -3.75
N ILE A 38 -6.42 3.37 -2.75
CA ILE A 38 -6.10 3.97 -1.45
C ILE A 38 -5.14 5.16 -1.63
N GLN A 39 -4.11 5.01 -2.47
CA GLN A 39 -3.17 6.07 -2.79
C GLN A 39 -3.85 7.27 -3.47
N GLU A 40 -4.63 7.02 -4.51
CA GLU A 40 -5.35 8.06 -5.27
C GLU A 40 -6.37 8.79 -4.38
N ALA A 41 -7.14 8.05 -3.57
CA ALA A 41 -8.07 8.61 -2.60
C ALA A 41 -7.35 9.45 -1.55
N GLY A 42 -6.22 8.98 -1.02
CA GLY A 42 -5.40 9.72 -0.07
C GLY A 42 -4.89 11.04 -0.61
N ILE A 43 -4.42 11.06 -1.87
CA ILE A 43 -3.99 12.29 -2.56
C ILE A 43 -5.16 13.26 -2.74
N ILE A 44 -6.29 12.76 -3.25
CA ILE A 44 -7.54 13.53 -3.41
C ILE A 44 -7.97 14.19 -2.10
N LEU A 45 -7.90 13.43 -1.00
CA LEU A 45 -8.29 13.85 0.34
C LEU A 45 -7.21 14.66 1.05
N LYS A 46 -6.05 14.89 0.42
CA LYS A 46 -4.89 15.56 1.00
C LYS A 46 -4.52 14.97 2.37
N ARG A 47 -4.47 13.64 2.45
CA ARG A 47 -4.01 12.92 3.66
C ARG A 47 -2.48 12.82 3.65
N LYS A 48 -1.88 12.68 4.82
CA LYS A 48 -0.43 12.49 4.95
C LYS A 48 -0.01 11.17 4.32
N ALA A 49 1.20 11.10 3.77
CA ALA A 49 1.73 9.88 3.17
C ALA A 49 1.78 8.70 4.16
N VAL A 50 2.07 8.99 5.43
CA VAL A 50 2.05 7.99 6.52
C VAL A 50 0.65 7.36 6.69
N THR A 51 -0.41 8.16 6.64
CA THR A 51 -1.81 7.70 6.70
C THR A 51 -2.14 6.74 5.56
N ILE A 52 -1.67 7.06 4.36
CA ILE A 52 -1.87 6.22 3.16
C ILE A 52 -1.11 4.90 3.29
N ALA A 53 0.14 4.95 3.76
CA ALA A 53 0.94 3.76 4.02
C ALA A 53 0.26 2.86 5.08
N THR A 54 -0.21 3.42 6.19
CA THR A 54 -0.96 2.68 7.23
C THR A 54 -2.20 2.01 6.65
N ALA A 55 -2.97 2.70 5.81
CA ALA A 55 -4.14 2.13 5.16
C ALA A 55 -3.77 0.92 4.26
N GLN A 56 -2.68 1.00 3.49
CA GLN A 56 -2.21 -0.11 2.65
C GLN A 56 -1.72 -1.30 3.49
N VAL A 57 -1.02 -1.07 4.61
CA VAL A 57 -0.62 -2.15 5.53
C VAL A 57 -1.83 -2.85 6.14
N LEU A 58 -2.80 -2.07 6.63
CA LEU A 58 -4.05 -2.60 7.19
C LEU A 58 -4.78 -3.47 6.16
N PHE A 59 -4.90 -2.97 4.93
CA PHE A 59 -5.52 -3.68 3.83
C PHE A 59 -4.83 -5.02 3.54
N HIS A 60 -3.50 -5.02 3.38
CA HIS A 60 -2.76 -6.25 3.10
C HIS A 60 -2.89 -7.26 4.23
N ARG A 61 -2.69 -6.82 5.48
CA ARG A 61 -2.78 -7.68 6.67
C ARG A 61 -4.17 -8.30 6.83
N PHE A 62 -5.23 -7.54 6.55
CA PHE A 62 -6.59 -8.06 6.56
C PHE A 62 -6.75 -9.25 5.62
N TYR A 63 -6.28 -9.15 4.37
CA TYR A 63 -6.40 -10.24 3.40
C TYR A 63 -5.39 -11.38 3.59
N PHE A 64 -4.48 -11.29 4.56
CA PHE A 64 -3.74 -12.46 5.03
C PHE A 64 -4.50 -13.24 6.11
N LYS A 65 -5.63 -12.70 6.62
CA LYS A 65 -6.53 -13.36 7.57
C LYS A 65 -7.89 -13.68 6.97
N LYS A 66 -8.33 -12.93 5.97
CA LYS A 66 -9.61 -13.07 5.28
C LYS A 66 -9.43 -13.23 3.77
N SER A 67 -10.47 -13.76 3.13
CA SER A 67 -10.47 -14.00 1.69
C SER A 67 -11.10 -12.84 0.93
N LEU A 68 -10.55 -12.51 -0.25
CA LEU A 68 -11.16 -11.61 -1.23
C LEU A 68 -12.53 -12.10 -1.73
N THR A 69 -12.81 -13.40 -1.57
CA THR A 69 -14.12 -13.98 -1.93
C THR A 69 -15.21 -13.66 -0.91
N ASP A 70 -14.84 -13.40 0.35
CA ASP A 70 -15.77 -13.17 1.46
C ASP A 70 -15.97 -11.68 1.76
N PHE A 71 -14.97 -10.85 1.42
CA PHE A 71 -14.94 -9.44 1.71
C PHE A 71 -14.48 -8.70 0.45
N ASP A 72 -15.32 -7.80 -0.05
CA ASP A 72 -15.01 -7.05 -1.27
C ASP A 72 -13.89 -6.04 -1.01
N ALA A 73 -12.85 -6.10 -1.85
CA ALA A 73 -11.76 -5.15 -1.91
C ALA A 73 -12.24 -3.68 -2.04
N LYS A 74 -13.35 -3.43 -2.74
CA LYS A 74 -13.94 -2.10 -2.89
C LYS A 74 -14.45 -1.51 -1.58
N ILE A 75 -14.90 -2.31 -0.61
CA ILE A 75 -15.34 -1.77 0.68
C ILE A 75 -14.25 -1.82 1.75
N ILE A 76 -13.36 -2.81 1.70
CA ILE A 76 -12.24 -2.91 2.65
C ILE A 76 -11.21 -1.79 2.43
N ALA A 77 -10.97 -1.36 1.19
CA ALA A 77 -10.06 -0.24 0.90
C ALA A 77 -10.45 1.10 1.57
N PRO A 78 -11.68 1.65 1.37
CA PRO A 78 -12.12 2.85 2.08
C PRO A 78 -12.18 2.67 3.60
N SER A 79 -12.57 1.47 4.07
CA SER A 79 -12.59 1.15 5.50
C SER A 79 -11.19 1.19 6.12
N SER A 80 -10.19 0.68 5.40
CA SER A 80 -8.79 0.72 5.82
C SER A 80 -8.26 2.15 5.88
N LEU A 81 -8.62 3.00 4.91
CA LEU A 81 -8.23 4.41 4.92
C LEU A 81 -8.92 5.19 6.06
N TYR A 82 -10.20 4.91 6.31
CA TYR A 82 -10.94 5.54 7.40
C TYR A 82 -10.32 5.20 8.77
N LEU A 83 -10.02 3.92 9.00
CA LEU A 83 -9.35 3.48 10.20
C LEU A 83 -7.95 4.12 10.33
N ALA A 84 -7.13 4.09 9.27
CA ALA A 84 -5.80 4.71 9.26
C ALA A 84 -5.83 6.19 9.63
N CYS A 85 -6.82 6.95 9.14
CA CYS A 85 -6.99 8.37 9.51
C CYS A 85 -7.15 8.56 11.02
N LYS A 86 -7.76 7.62 11.74
CA LYS A 86 -7.89 7.68 13.20
C LYS A 86 -6.61 7.22 13.91
N LEU A 87 -5.95 6.19 13.40
CA LEU A 87 -4.72 5.65 14.00
C LEU A 87 -3.53 6.61 13.89
N GLU A 88 -3.48 7.41 12.83
CA GLU A 88 -2.41 8.39 12.58
C GLU A 88 -2.79 9.83 12.99
N GLU A 89 -3.93 10.00 13.67
CA GLU A 89 -4.47 11.30 14.09
C GLU A 89 -4.60 12.31 12.91
N ASP A 90 -4.87 11.81 11.70
CA ASP A 90 -5.08 12.58 10.47
C ASP A 90 -6.54 12.49 10.03
N PHE A 91 -7.44 12.83 10.96
CA PHE A 91 -8.88 12.57 10.87
C PHE A 91 -9.53 13.06 9.57
N CYS A 92 -10.36 12.19 8.99
CA CYS A 92 -11.15 12.50 7.80
C CYS A 92 -12.62 12.11 8.02
N ARG A 93 -13.54 12.99 7.64
CA ARG A 93 -14.98 12.71 7.74
C ARG A 93 -15.34 11.57 6.78
N VAL A 94 -16.13 10.60 7.25
CA VAL A 94 -16.55 9.43 6.45
C VAL A 94 -17.15 9.81 5.10
N TYR A 95 -17.95 10.89 5.04
CA TYR A 95 -18.51 11.42 3.80
C TYR A 95 -17.46 11.74 2.74
N LYS A 96 -16.33 12.33 3.14
CA LYS A 96 -15.26 12.67 2.20
C LYS A 96 -14.60 11.41 1.64
N ILE A 97 -14.38 10.41 2.49
CA ILE A 97 -13.83 9.11 2.08
C ILE A 97 -14.78 8.42 1.09
N ILE A 98 -16.07 8.31 1.43
CA ILE A 98 -17.08 7.74 0.55
C ILE A 98 -17.11 8.48 -0.78
N SER A 99 -17.18 9.81 -0.75
CA SER A 99 -17.19 10.64 -1.97
C SER A 99 -15.95 10.41 -2.84
N ALA A 100 -14.76 10.30 -2.24
CA ALA A 100 -13.52 10.08 -2.98
C ALA A 100 -13.48 8.70 -3.64
N PHE A 101 -13.85 7.64 -2.92
CA PHE A 101 -13.87 6.29 -3.49
C PHE A 101 -14.99 6.13 -4.52
N TYR A 102 -16.18 6.68 -4.27
CA TYR A 102 -17.27 6.71 -5.23
C TYR A 102 -16.86 7.40 -6.54
N PHE A 103 -16.20 8.55 -6.43
CA PHE A 103 -15.60 9.24 -7.58
C PHE A 103 -14.62 8.34 -8.34
N LEU A 104 -13.70 7.66 -7.65
CA LEU A 104 -12.71 6.79 -8.28
C LEU A 104 -13.35 5.60 -9.00
N TYR A 105 -14.39 4.98 -8.42
CA TYR A 105 -15.12 3.89 -9.07
C TYR A 105 -15.82 4.35 -10.35
N LYS A 106 -16.57 5.46 -10.29
CA LYS A 106 -17.25 6.01 -11.49
C LYS A 106 -16.26 6.44 -12.56
N TYR A 107 -15.14 7.01 -12.14
CA TYR A 107 -14.08 7.42 -13.05
C TYR A 107 -13.43 6.23 -13.77
N GLU A 108 -13.23 5.11 -13.08
CA GLU A 108 -12.73 3.88 -13.70
C GLU A 108 -13.75 3.31 -14.70
N ASP A 109 -15.02 3.24 -14.31
CA ASP A 109 -16.10 2.79 -15.20
C ASP A 109 -16.15 3.62 -16.49
N LEU A 110 -15.97 4.94 -16.39
CA LEU A 110 -15.96 5.83 -17.56
C LEU A 110 -14.72 5.64 -18.44
N LYS A 111 -13.53 5.51 -17.85
CA LYS A 111 -12.31 5.23 -18.60
C LYS A 111 -12.40 3.92 -19.37
N SER A 112 -13.06 2.91 -18.80
CA SER A 112 -13.24 1.62 -19.47
C SER A 112 -14.24 1.68 -20.64
N LYS A 113 -15.19 2.63 -20.62
CA LYS A 113 -16.29 2.73 -21.60
C LYS A 113 -16.06 3.76 -22.71
N HIS A 114 -15.25 4.80 -22.48
CA HIS A 114 -15.02 5.86 -23.47
C HIS A 114 -13.53 6.21 -23.63
N TYR A 115 -12.99 5.92 -24.82
CA TYR A 115 -11.60 6.24 -25.21
C TYR A 115 -11.38 7.77 -25.44
N TYR A 116 -12.45 8.55 -25.57
CA TYR A 116 -12.44 9.98 -25.93
C TYR A 116 -13.03 10.92 -24.86
N PHE A 117 -13.11 10.50 -23.61
CA PHE A 117 -13.53 11.41 -22.54
C PHE A 117 -12.33 12.26 -22.10
N ASP A 118 -12.43 13.60 -22.10
CA ASP A 118 -11.33 14.47 -21.68
C ASP A 118 -11.13 14.39 -20.15
N VAL A 119 -10.30 13.43 -19.78
CA VAL A 119 -9.97 13.03 -18.42
C VAL A 119 -9.35 14.20 -17.61
N LYS A 120 -8.77 15.21 -18.28
CA LYS A 120 -8.02 16.28 -17.62
C LYS A 120 -8.90 17.27 -16.84
N ASN A 121 -10.19 17.34 -17.15
CA ASN A 121 -11.13 18.29 -16.54
C ASN A 121 -12.08 17.67 -15.50
N ILE A 122 -11.91 16.39 -15.16
CA ILE A 122 -12.80 15.71 -14.22
C ILE A 122 -12.48 16.15 -12.79
N LYS A 123 -13.46 16.78 -12.13
CA LYS A 123 -13.39 17.16 -10.70
C LYS A 123 -14.27 16.24 -9.86
N LEU A 124 -13.96 16.14 -8.56
CA LEU A 124 -14.79 15.42 -7.56
C LEU A 124 -16.25 15.87 -7.57
N GLU A 125 -16.48 17.14 -7.88
CA GLU A 125 -17.82 17.73 -7.94
C GLU A 125 -18.70 17.12 -9.04
N HIS A 126 -18.11 16.47 -10.05
CA HIS A 126 -18.86 15.82 -11.13
C HIS A 126 -19.46 14.48 -10.70
N PHE A 127 -18.93 13.83 -9.66
CA PHE A 127 -19.42 12.54 -9.15
C PHE A 127 -19.73 12.64 -7.66
N ARG A 128 -20.59 13.59 -7.29
CA ARG A 128 -21.05 13.72 -5.91
C ARG A 128 -22.06 12.61 -5.63
N ILE A 129 -21.80 11.86 -4.57
CA ILE A 129 -22.77 10.93 -4.03
C ILE A 129 -23.84 11.71 -3.25
N ASP A 130 -25.10 11.39 -3.50
CA ASP A 130 -26.22 11.92 -2.73
C ASP A 130 -26.23 11.29 -1.33
N THR A 131 -26.25 12.11 -0.29
CA THR A 131 -26.25 11.65 1.11
C THR A 131 -27.55 10.98 1.52
N GLU A 132 -28.65 11.24 0.80
CA GLU A 132 -29.91 10.57 1.05
C GLU A 132 -30.06 9.23 0.32
N SER A 133 -29.18 8.97 -0.65
CA SER A 133 -29.18 7.71 -1.41
C SER A 133 -28.94 6.49 -0.51
N GLN A 134 -29.59 5.38 -0.88
CA GLN A 134 -29.38 4.10 -0.20
C GLN A 134 -27.93 3.61 -0.35
N GLU A 135 -27.28 3.90 -1.48
CA GLU A 135 -25.88 3.56 -1.73
C GLU A 135 -24.95 4.23 -0.70
N TYR A 136 -25.10 5.54 -0.46
CA TYR A 136 -24.34 6.24 0.57
C TYR A 136 -24.60 5.67 1.97
N LYS A 137 -25.87 5.47 2.31
CA LYS A 137 -26.29 4.95 3.63
C LYS A 137 -25.69 3.56 3.88
N ASN A 138 -25.73 2.67 2.88
CA ASN A 138 -25.14 1.34 2.95
C ASN A 138 -23.61 1.41 3.11
N MET A 139 -22.92 2.16 2.23
CA MET A 139 -21.46 2.26 2.27
C MET A 139 -20.97 2.84 3.59
N LYS A 140 -21.70 3.80 4.17
CA LYS A 140 -21.39 4.35 5.50
C LYS A 140 -21.48 3.31 6.60
N VAL A 141 -22.55 2.50 6.62
CA VAL A 141 -22.73 1.41 7.60
C VAL A 141 -21.65 0.35 7.43
N GLU A 142 -21.35 -0.03 6.19
CA GLU A 142 -20.31 -1.01 5.88
C GLU A 142 -18.92 -0.52 6.30
N ILE A 143 -18.57 0.74 6.03
CA ILE A 143 -17.27 1.31 6.45
C ILE A 143 -17.10 1.21 7.97
N PHE A 144 -18.12 1.56 8.75
CA PHE A 144 -18.05 1.43 10.21
C PHE A 144 -17.97 -0.03 10.68
N THR A 145 -18.69 -0.92 10.01
CA THR A 145 -18.66 -2.36 10.32
C THR A 145 -17.30 -2.96 10.04
N TYR A 146 -16.74 -2.69 8.86
CA TYR A 146 -15.46 -3.24 8.43
C TYR A 146 -14.27 -2.58 9.10
N GLU A 147 -14.37 -1.32 9.50
CA GLU A 147 -13.38 -0.72 10.40
C GLU A 147 -13.20 -1.56 11.68
N LEU A 148 -14.30 -1.91 12.35
CA LEU A 148 -14.26 -2.72 13.56
C LEU A 148 -13.72 -4.12 13.26
N LEU A 149 -14.11 -4.70 12.13
CA LEU A 149 -13.63 -6.01 11.71
C LEU A 149 -12.12 -5.99 11.45
N ILE A 150 -11.60 -4.99 10.74
CA ILE A 150 -10.16 -4.85 10.48
C ILE A 150 -9.39 -4.78 11.80
N LEU A 151 -9.83 -3.94 12.74
CA LEU A 151 -9.24 -3.84 14.09
C LEU A 151 -9.20 -5.18 14.84
N LYS A 152 -10.30 -5.93 14.76
CA LYS A 152 -10.40 -7.25 15.38
C LYS A 152 -9.42 -8.25 14.76
N GLU A 153 -9.31 -8.28 13.43
CA GLU A 153 -8.46 -9.25 12.71
C GLU A 153 -6.96 -8.97 12.87
N ILE A 154 -6.58 -7.70 13.08
CA ILE A 154 -5.20 -7.34 13.44
C ILE A 154 -4.90 -7.49 14.94
N GLY A 155 -5.87 -7.96 15.73
CA GLY A 155 -5.73 -8.19 17.17
C GLY A 155 -5.49 -6.93 17.98
N PHE A 156 -5.94 -5.76 17.50
CA PHE A 156 -5.71 -4.45 18.13
C PHE A 156 -4.22 -4.09 18.34
N LEU A 157 -3.30 -4.76 17.65
CA LEU A 157 -1.85 -4.52 17.74
C LEU A 157 -1.41 -3.32 16.89
N VAL A 158 -2.10 -2.19 17.02
CA VAL A 158 -1.89 -0.98 16.21
C VAL A 158 -0.46 -0.46 16.31
N HIS A 159 0.14 -0.46 17.50
CA HIS A 159 1.52 0.02 17.73
C HIS A 159 2.57 -0.75 16.90
N LYS A 160 2.31 -2.02 16.57
CA LYS A 160 3.19 -2.83 15.72
C LYS A 160 3.01 -2.56 14.23
N ILE A 161 1.95 -1.86 13.83
CA ILE A 161 1.60 -1.60 12.43
C ILE A 161 2.10 -0.22 11.97
N ASN A 162 2.22 0.74 12.90
CA ASN A 162 2.60 2.13 12.61
C ASN A 162 4.11 2.33 12.30
N GLN A 163 4.85 1.27 11.98
CA GLN A 163 6.24 1.38 11.58
C GLN A 163 6.37 1.20 10.07
N HIS A 164 6.52 2.33 9.37
CA HIS A 164 6.66 2.36 7.92
C HIS A 164 8.12 2.43 7.49
N PRO A 165 8.47 1.85 6.33
CA PRO A 165 9.86 1.86 5.85
C PRO A 165 10.37 3.28 5.58
N HIS A 166 9.47 4.23 5.30
CA HIS A 166 9.78 5.66 5.12
C HIS A 166 10.49 6.30 6.32
N LEU A 167 10.25 5.82 7.54
CA LEU A 167 10.89 6.34 8.76
C LEU A 167 12.42 6.17 8.73
N PHE A 168 12.90 5.08 8.10
CA PHE A 168 14.31 4.71 8.09
C PHE A 168 15.10 5.38 6.97
N LEU A 169 14.41 6.00 6.00
CA LEU A 169 15.03 6.43 4.75
C LEU A 169 16.15 7.45 4.96
N LEU A 170 15.84 8.59 5.60
CA LEU A 170 16.82 9.67 5.77
C LEU A 170 17.99 9.28 6.69
N PRO A 171 17.77 8.63 7.85
CA PRO A 171 18.88 8.16 8.68
C PRO A 171 19.81 7.18 7.95
N TYR A 172 19.26 6.28 7.14
CA TYR A 172 20.05 5.28 6.43
C TYR A 172 20.83 5.90 5.26
N ILE A 173 20.21 6.82 4.52
CA ILE A 173 20.90 7.61 3.49
C ILE A 173 22.03 8.41 4.11
N HIS A 174 21.77 9.11 5.22
CA HIS A 174 22.81 9.86 5.92
C HIS A 174 23.99 8.97 6.32
N SER A 175 23.70 7.79 6.88
CA SER A 175 24.72 6.82 7.31
C SER A 175 25.57 6.29 6.14
N LEU A 176 24.96 6.11 4.96
CA LEU A 176 25.64 5.58 3.76
C LEU A 176 26.41 6.63 2.98
N PHE A 177 25.87 7.85 2.86
CA PHE A 177 26.36 8.83 1.89
C PHE A 177 27.00 10.06 2.54
N ASN A 178 26.58 10.51 3.73
CA ASN A 178 27.11 11.75 4.30
C ASN A 178 28.48 11.58 4.97
N ASN A 179 28.80 10.38 5.46
CA ASN A 179 30.09 10.12 6.12
C ASN A 179 31.29 10.07 5.15
N LEU A 180 31.06 10.16 3.84
CA LEU A 180 32.09 9.91 2.84
C LEU A 180 32.75 11.17 2.26
N ASN A 181 32.34 12.38 2.65
CA ASN A 181 32.82 13.68 2.10
C ASN A 181 32.93 13.75 0.56
N LYS A 182 32.29 12.80 -0.14
CA LYS A 182 32.40 12.54 -1.58
C LYS A 182 31.10 12.81 -2.32
N PHE A 183 29.98 12.87 -1.60
CA PHE A 183 28.66 13.00 -2.20
C PHE A 183 28.12 14.40 -1.95
N ASP A 184 27.73 15.05 -3.04
CA ASP A 184 27.09 16.36 -3.02
C ASP A 184 25.70 16.27 -2.35
N GLU A 185 25.28 17.38 -1.73
CA GLU A 185 23.99 17.49 -1.05
C GLU A 185 22.84 17.25 -2.05
N ASP A 186 23.01 17.70 -3.29
CA ASP A 186 22.03 17.51 -4.38
C ASP A 186 21.86 16.03 -4.75
N LEU A 187 22.96 15.27 -4.82
CA LEU A 187 22.91 13.83 -5.10
C LEU A 187 22.19 13.08 -3.97
N THR A 188 22.45 13.46 -2.72
CA THR A 188 21.78 12.87 -1.54
C THR A 188 20.26 13.11 -1.58
N LYS A 189 19.84 14.33 -1.96
CA LYS A 189 18.41 14.67 -2.18
C LYS A 189 17.80 13.83 -3.31
N LYS A 190 18.51 13.65 -4.42
CA LYS A 190 18.07 12.80 -5.55
C LYS A 190 17.91 11.34 -5.15
N VAL A 191 18.88 10.77 -4.42
CA VAL A 191 18.79 9.40 -3.89
C VAL A 191 17.56 9.27 -2.99
N ALA A 192 17.33 10.22 -2.08
CA ALA A 192 16.18 10.20 -1.18
C ALA A 192 14.84 10.24 -1.96
N GLN A 193 14.72 11.13 -2.94
CA GLN A 193 13.50 11.26 -3.74
C GLN A 193 13.19 9.98 -4.54
N ILE A 194 14.20 9.39 -5.20
CA ILE A 194 14.03 8.15 -5.97
C ILE A 194 13.71 6.98 -5.03
N SER A 195 14.39 6.89 -3.90
CA SER A 195 14.14 5.86 -2.89
C SER A 195 12.72 5.95 -2.33
N TRP A 196 12.22 7.16 -2.08
CA TRP A 196 10.84 7.39 -1.65
C TRP A 196 9.82 6.88 -2.67
N GLY A 197 10.11 7.04 -3.97
CA GLY A 197 9.31 6.46 -5.05
C GLY A 197 9.23 4.94 -4.94
N PHE A 198 10.38 4.26 -4.82
CA PHE A 198 10.43 2.81 -4.65
C PHE A 198 9.77 2.32 -3.36
N LEU A 199 9.83 3.11 -2.28
CA LEU A 199 9.12 2.82 -1.04
C LEU A 199 7.60 2.84 -1.26
N ASN A 200 7.06 3.86 -1.92
CA ASN A 200 5.63 3.91 -2.24
C ASN A 200 5.21 2.74 -3.11
N ASP A 201 6.03 2.37 -4.10
CA ASP A 201 5.77 1.19 -4.93
C ASP A 201 5.77 -0.10 -4.10
N SER A 202 6.70 -0.25 -3.15
CA SER A 202 6.73 -1.42 -2.26
C SER A 202 5.44 -1.60 -1.45
N MET A 203 4.79 -0.51 -1.04
CA MET A 203 3.54 -0.56 -0.27
C MET A 203 2.34 -1.06 -1.09
N ARG A 204 2.44 -1.04 -2.42
CA ARG A 204 1.45 -1.66 -3.32
C ARG A 204 1.55 -3.19 -3.36
N THR A 205 2.59 -3.76 -2.78
CA THR A 205 2.82 -5.21 -2.68
C THR A 205 2.67 -5.69 -1.24
N THR A 206 2.68 -7.01 -1.07
CA THR A 206 2.66 -7.68 0.24
C THR A 206 3.95 -7.55 1.05
N LEU A 207 4.98 -6.87 0.54
CA LEU A 207 6.29 -6.70 1.20
C LEU A 207 6.18 -6.18 2.63
N CYS A 208 5.25 -5.25 2.89
CA CYS A 208 5.00 -4.69 4.23
C CYS A 208 4.50 -5.71 5.28
N CYS A 209 4.09 -6.91 4.83
CA CYS A 209 3.70 -8.02 5.67
C CYS A 209 4.78 -9.10 5.78
N GLU A 210 5.73 -9.14 4.83
CA GLU A 210 6.71 -10.21 4.66
C GLU A 210 8.11 -9.85 5.18
N TYR A 211 8.43 -8.55 5.21
CA TYR A 211 9.75 -8.04 5.59
C TYR A 211 9.63 -6.94 6.64
N GLN A 212 10.66 -6.83 7.49
CA GLN A 212 10.75 -5.69 8.40
C GLN A 212 10.89 -4.38 7.60
N PRO A 213 10.33 -3.26 8.09
CA PRO A 213 10.40 -1.97 7.41
C PRO A 213 11.83 -1.54 7.05
N ARG A 214 12.80 -1.83 7.93
CA ARG A 214 14.23 -1.57 7.68
C ARG A 214 14.75 -2.25 6.42
N CYS A 215 14.36 -3.51 6.16
CA CYS A 215 14.80 -4.26 4.99
C CYS A 215 14.27 -3.62 3.71
N ILE A 216 13.00 -3.19 3.73
CA ILE A 216 12.34 -2.53 2.59
C ILE A 216 13.02 -1.18 2.31
N ALA A 217 13.32 -0.39 3.34
CA ALA A 217 14.04 0.87 3.20
C ALA A 217 15.42 0.69 2.57
N VAL A 218 16.21 -0.27 3.06
CA VAL A 218 17.54 -0.58 2.50
C VAL A 218 17.44 -1.02 1.04
N ALA A 219 16.45 -1.85 0.69
CA ALA A 219 16.25 -2.30 -0.68
C ALA A 219 15.84 -1.16 -1.62
N SER A 220 14.99 -0.24 -1.16
CA SER A 220 14.62 0.96 -1.94
C SER A 220 15.80 1.91 -2.15
N ILE A 221 16.66 2.09 -1.14
CA ILE A 221 17.92 2.85 -1.28
C ILE A 221 18.85 2.16 -2.28
N PHE A 222 18.97 0.83 -2.21
CA PHE A 222 19.78 0.06 -3.17
C PHE A 222 19.30 0.23 -4.62
N LEU A 223 17.97 0.17 -4.85
CA LEU A 223 17.40 0.43 -6.17
C LEU A 223 17.67 1.86 -6.66
N ALA A 224 17.55 2.86 -5.78
CA ALA A 224 17.81 4.25 -6.11
C ALA A 224 19.29 4.49 -6.44
N ALA A 225 20.20 3.94 -5.63
CA ALA A 225 21.64 4.00 -5.87
C ALA A 225 22.00 3.37 -7.21
N ASN A 226 21.46 2.19 -7.52
CA ASN A 226 21.68 1.52 -8.80
C ASN A 226 21.15 2.36 -9.98
N LYS A 227 19.96 2.96 -9.85
CA LYS A 227 19.38 3.85 -10.87
C LYS A 227 20.23 5.11 -11.13
N LEU A 228 20.98 5.56 -10.12
CA LEU A 228 21.90 6.69 -10.19
C LEU A 228 23.35 6.27 -10.49
N ASN A 229 23.59 5.01 -10.84
CA ASN A 229 24.92 4.44 -11.09
C ASN A 229 25.89 4.58 -9.90
N ILE A 230 25.38 4.59 -8.67
CA ILE A 230 26.18 4.58 -7.44
C ILE A 230 26.46 3.13 -7.05
N PRO A 231 27.73 2.68 -7.04
CA PRO A 231 28.08 1.29 -6.78
C PRO A 231 28.00 0.95 -5.29
N LEU A 232 26.93 0.26 -4.88
CA LEU A 232 26.82 -0.38 -3.56
C LEU A 232 27.25 -1.84 -3.64
N ILE A 233 28.57 -2.07 -3.58
CA ILE A 233 29.21 -3.37 -3.84
C ILE A 233 28.90 -4.38 -2.73
N ARG A 234 28.43 -5.58 -3.09
CA ARG A 234 28.09 -6.64 -2.11
C ARG A 234 29.25 -7.02 -1.18
N SER A 235 30.48 -7.09 -1.69
CA SER A 235 31.66 -7.53 -0.92
C SER A 235 32.00 -6.61 0.26
N THR A 236 31.54 -5.36 0.25
CA THR A 236 31.75 -4.43 1.37
C THR A 236 30.81 -4.70 2.54
N ASN A 237 29.81 -5.57 2.38
CA ASN A 237 28.82 -5.90 3.41
C ASN A 237 28.10 -4.68 4.02
N TRP A 238 27.98 -3.58 3.26
CA TRP A 238 27.38 -2.32 3.71
C TRP A 238 25.98 -2.47 4.32
N PHE A 239 25.22 -3.46 3.85
CA PHE A 239 23.87 -3.78 4.33
C PHE A 239 23.82 -4.31 5.77
N LYS A 240 24.93 -4.89 6.27
CA LYS A 240 25.02 -5.39 7.64
C LYS A 240 24.95 -4.28 8.68
N LEU A 241 25.29 -3.03 8.31
CA LEU A 241 25.12 -1.86 9.16
C LEU A 241 23.66 -1.66 9.61
N PHE A 242 22.70 -2.17 8.84
CA PHE A 242 21.27 -2.01 9.06
C PHE A 242 20.58 -3.29 9.56
N ASP A 243 21.35 -4.33 9.93
CA ASP A 243 20.82 -5.65 10.31
C ASP A 243 19.92 -6.26 9.21
N VAL A 244 20.34 -6.14 7.96
CA VAL A 244 19.62 -6.66 6.78
C VAL A 244 20.52 -7.67 6.04
N GLU A 245 19.93 -8.74 5.53
CA GLU A 245 20.64 -9.70 4.67
C GLU A 245 20.56 -9.34 3.18
N TYR A 246 21.63 -9.57 2.42
CA TYR A 246 21.66 -9.26 0.99
C TYR A 246 20.60 -10.02 0.18
N GLU A 247 20.30 -11.24 0.59
CA GLU A 247 19.28 -12.06 -0.09
C GLU A 247 17.87 -11.47 0.09
N ASP A 248 17.58 -10.88 1.25
CA ASP A 248 16.32 -10.17 1.47
C ASP A 248 16.25 -8.91 0.59
N ILE A 249 17.34 -8.14 0.50
CA ILE A 249 17.42 -6.96 -0.40
C ILE A 249 17.08 -7.39 -1.84
N LYS A 250 17.73 -8.45 -2.33
CA LYS A 250 17.52 -8.94 -3.70
C LYS A 250 16.06 -9.33 -3.95
N ARG A 251 15.43 -10.06 -3.03
CA ARG A 251 14.03 -10.49 -3.15
C ARG A 251 13.07 -9.30 -3.17
N ILE A 252 13.26 -8.36 -2.25
CA ILE A 252 12.47 -7.12 -2.18
C ILE A 252 12.60 -6.33 -3.48
N CYS A 253 13.83 -6.14 -3.98
CA CYS A 253 14.07 -5.44 -5.25
C CYS A 253 13.35 -6.11 -6.42
N ILE A 254 13.42 -7.43 -6.54
CA ILE A 254 12.73 -8.17 -7.61
C ILE A 254 11.22 -7.95 -7.54
N GLN A 255 10.63 -8.00 -6.35
CA GLN A 255 9.18 -7.84 -6.17
C GLN A 255 8.71 -6.41 -6.48
N ILE A 256 9.47 -5.38 -6.08
CA ILE A 256 9.23 -3.99 -6.49
C ILE A 256 9.34 -3.86 -8.01
N LEU A 257 10.41 -4.40 -8.61
CA LEU A 257 10.64 -4.28 -10.06
C LEU A 257 9.59 -5.04 -10.89
N ASN A 258 9.03 -6.12 -10.36
CA ASN A 258 7.97 -6.87 -11.02
C ASN A 258 6.67 -6.06 -11.16
N LEU A 259 6.41 -5.08 -10.29
CA LEU A 259 5.25 -4.18 -10.45
C LEU A 259 5.26 -3.47 -11.81
N TYR A 260 6.43 -3.04 -12.28
CA TYR A 260 6.54 -2.33 -13.56
C TYR A 260 6.24 -3.22 -14.77
N LYS A 261 6.22 -4.56 -14.60
CA LYS A 261 5.85 -5.52 -15.65
C LYS A 261 4.34 -5.81 -15.70
N ILE A 262 3.62 -5.60 -14.60
CA ILE A 262 2.21 -6.01 -14.45
C ILE A 262 1.24 -5.04 -15.16
N GLY A 263 1.70 -3.85 -15.51
CA GLY A 263 0.85 -2.83 -16.13
C GLY A 263 -0.23 -2.33 -15.18
N ARG A 264 -1.28 -1.70 -15.73
CA ARG A 264 -2.40 -1.20 -14.92
C ARG A 264 -3.30 -2.37 -14.51
N CYS A 265 -3.51 -2.51 -13.20
CA CYS A 265 -4.45 -3.47 -12.65
C CYS A 265 -5.88 -2.90 -12.67
N HIS A 266 -6.86 -3.77 -12.90
CA HIS A 266 -8.28 -3.48 -12.88
C HIS A 266 -8.97 -4.33 -11.82
N TYR A 267 -10.18 -3.94 -11.43
CA TYR A 267 -11.00 -4.76 -10.55
C TYR A 267 -11.32 -6.11 -11.22
N ILE A 268 -11.11 -7.20 -10.47
CA ILE A 268 -11.45 -8.57 -10.87
C ILE A 268 -12.52 -9.05 -9.89
N ASP A 269 -13.70 -9.40 -10.38
CA ASP A 269 -14.77 -9.85 -9.50
C ASP A 269 -14.54 -11.30 -9.06
N VAL A 270 -14.02 -11.45 -7.84
CA VAL A 270 -13.86 -12.74 -7.16
C VAL A 270 -14.82 -12.85 -5.96
N PHE A 271 -15.65 -11.84 -5.73
CA PHE A 271 -16.50 -11.74 -4.55
C PHE A 271 -17.74 -12.62 -4.73
N LYS A 272 -17.95 -13.54 -3.79
CA LYS A 272 -19.15 -14.38 -3.79
C LYS A 272 -20.23 -13.69 -2.97
N ASN A 273 -21.17 -13.04 -3.65
CA ASN A 273 -22.38 -12.53 -3.00
C ASN A 273 -23.09 -13.67 -2.27
N LYS A 274 -23.11 -13.66 -0.92
CA LYS A 274 -23.88 -14.60 -0.08
C LYS A 274 -25.40 -14.42 -0.20
N LYS A 275 -25.92 -13.98 -1.34
CA LYS A 275 -27.36 -13.77 -1.60
C LYS A 275 -28.02 -14.89 -2.41
N SER A 276 -27.37 -16.03 -2.59
CA SER A 276 -27.97 -17.22 -3.19
C SER A 276 -27.62 -18.46 -2.36
N SER A 277 -28.26 -18.57 -1.20
CA SER A 277 -28.51 -19.82 -0.48
C SER A 277 -29.62 -19.59 0.53
#